data_AF-A0A9D6YSA3-F1
#
_entry.id   AF-A0A9D6YSA3-F1
#
_cell.length_a   1.000
_cell.length_b   1.000
_cell.length_c   1.000
_cell.angle_alpha   90.00
_cell.angle_beta   90.00
_cell.angle_gamma   90.00
#
_symmetry.space_group_name_H-M   'P 1'
#
loop_
_entity.id
_entity.type
_entity.pdbx_description
1 polymer ?
#
loop_
_entity_poly.entity_id
_entity_poly.type
_entity_poly.pdbx_seq_one_letter_code
_entity_poly.pdbx_strand_id
1 'polypeptide(L)'
;MGLQLTSESKNRYAQAPRQADWTIDQNWASYSDEEHDRWNRLFARQAKLLPGRACDEFLEAKQKLELSRSGIPDFADLSRRLGAMTGWSVVPVAGLIPDDAFFDHLANRRFPAGAFIRPESELEYLQEPDVFHDVFGHVPLLANPTYARFLESYGKGG
;
A
#
# COMPACT_ATOMS: atom_id res chain seq x y z
N MET A 1 12.61 30.54 -27.05
CA MET A 1 13.33 29.65 -26.12
C MET A 1 12.30 29.11 -25.14
N GLY A 2 11.64 28.00 -25.50
CA GLY A 2 10.54 27.45 -24.71
C GLY A 2 11.08 26.62 -23.56
N LEU A 3 10.78 27.04 -22.32
CA LEU A 3 11.01 26.24 -21.13
C LEU A 3 10.10 25.01 -21.22
N GLN A 4 10.69 23.87 -21.53
CA GLN A 4 10.03 22.57 -21.45
C GLN A 4 9.98 22.21 -19.96
N LEU A 5 8.92 22.65 -19.28
CA LEU A 5 8.58 22.16 -17.94
C LEU A 5 8.25 20.68 -18.10
N THR A 6 9.23 19.81 -17.89
CA THR A 6 8.94 18.39 -17.67
C THR A 6 8.16 18.32 -16.37
N SER A 7 6.84 18.13 -16.45
CA SER A 7 6.04 17.73 -15.30
C SER A 7 6.71 16.49 -14.69
N GLU A 8 7.37 16.63 -13.54
CA GLU A 8 7.86 15.48 -12.80
C GLU A 8 6.66 14.57 -12.52
N SER A 9 6.80 13.28 -12.84
CA SER A 9 5.76 12.30 -12.56
C SER A 9 5.54 12.23 -11.05
N LYS A 10 4.31 12.48 -10.59
CA LYS A 10 3.91 12.29 -9.17
C LYS A 10 4.18 10.87 -8.67
N ASN A 11 4.27 9.91 -9.59
CA ASN A 11 4.61 8.54 -9.33
C ASN A 11 6.07 8.27 -9.76
N ARG A 12 6.96 8.18 -8.77
CA ARG A 12 8.39 7.86 -8.97
C ARG A 12 8.64 6.48 -9.59
N TYR A 13 7.68 5.57 -9.53
CA TYR A 13 7.79 4.21 -10.08
C TYR A 13 7.16 4.07 -11.47
N ALA A 14 6.67 5.16 -12.08
CA ALA A 14 6.02 5.12 -13.40
C ALA A 14 6.88 4.41 -14.46
N GLN A 15 8.20 4.56 -14.40
CA GLN A 15 9.18 3.94 -15.31
C GLN A 15 10.02 2.83 -14.64
N ALA A 16 9.65 2.37 -13.45
CA ALA A 16 10.36 1.29 -12.78
C ALA A 16 10.31 0.00 -13.62
N PRO A 17 11.40 -0.78 -13.71
CA PRO A 17 11.38 -2.11 -14.31
C PRO A 17 10.35 -2.99 -13.61
N ARG A 18 9.52 -3.67 -14.39
CA ARG A 18 8.45 -4.55 -13.90
C ARG A 18 8.82 -6.00 -14.16
N GLN A 19 8.57 -6.85 -13.18
CA GLN A 19 8.63 -8.30 -13.33
C GLN A 19 7.42 -8.81 -14.14
N ALA A 20 7.43 -10.10 -14.49
CA ALA A 20 6.33 -10.73 -15.24
C ALA A 20 4.98 -10.66 -14.50
N ASP A 21 4.99 -10.63 -13.17
CA ASP A 21 3.82 -10.49 -12.30
C ASP A 21 3.52 -9.03 -11.92
N TRP A 22 4.08 -8.07 -12.66
CA TRP A 22 3.92 -6.61 -12.45
C TRP A 22 4.53 -6.05 -11.17
N THR A 23 5.19 -6.88 -10.36
CA THR A 23 5.92 -6.38 -9.19
C THR A 23 7.13 -5.57 -9.61
N ILE A 24 7.55 -4.67 -8.75
CA ILE A 24 8.74 -3.83 -8.91
C ILE A 24 9.68 -4.01 -7.71
N ASP A 25 10.87 -3.43 -7.76
CA ASP A 25 11.65 -3.20 -6.54
C ASP A 25 11.09 -1.96 -5.83
N GLN A 26 10.69 -2.10 -4.56
CA GLN A 26 10.29 -0.96 -3.75
C GLN A 26 11.46 0.02 -3.59
N ASN A 27 12.70 -0.47 -3.52
CA ASN A 27 13.88 0.32 -3.20
C ASN A 27 13.63 1.23 -2.00
N TRP A 28 13.17 0.65 -0.88
CA TRP A 28 12.65 1.39 0.28
C TRP A 28 13.65 2.41 0.83
N ALA A 29 14.95 2.09 0.83
CA ALA A 29 16.00 3.00 1.28
C ALA A 29 16.13 4.29 0.44
N SER A 30 15.46 4.37 -0.71
CA SER A 30 15.46 5.54 -1.60
C SER A 30 14.32 6.53 -1.34
N TYR A 31 13.41 6.25 -0.39
CA TYR A 31 12.43 7.24 0.04
C TYR A 31 13.12 8.39 0.77
N SER A 32 12.69 9.62 0.49
CA SER A 32 13.18 10.80 1.17
C SER A 32 12.50 10.99 2.54
N ASP A 33 13.10 11.80 3.40
CA ASP A 33 12.52 12.16 4.68
C ASP A 33 11.15 12.83 4.51
N GLU A 34 10.95 13.62 3.45
CA GLU A 34 9.67 14.26 3.11
C GLU A 34 8.60 13.26 2.66
N GLU A 35 8.98 12.16 2.02
CA GLU A 35 8.07 11.06 1.69
C GLU A 35 7.62 10.31 2.96
N HIS A 36 8.56 10.02 3.87
CA HIS A 36 8.24 9.44 5.17
C HIS A 36 7.39 10.37 6.05
N ASP A 37 7.65 11.69 6.03
CA ASP A 37 6.87 12.68 6.76
C ASP A 37 5.41 12.76 6.26
N ARG A 38 5.21 12.78 4.94
CA ARG A 38 3.85 12.75 4.35
C ARG A 38 3.05 11.55 4.83
N TRP A 39 3.66 10.36 4.83
CA TRP A 39 3.04 9.17 5.42
C TRP A 39 2.67 9.40 6.89
N ASN A 40 3.59 9.91 7.70
CA ASN A 40 3.37 10.14 9.13
C ASN A 40 2.21 11.10 9.40
N ARG A 41 2.13 12.21 8.65
CA ARG A 41 1.02 13.18 8.76
C ARG A 41 -0.31 12.58 8.37
N LEU A 42 -0.36 11.82 7.28
CA LEU A 42 -1.57 11.11 6.85
C LEU A 42 -2.01 10.09 7.89
N PHE A 43 -1.08 9.25 8.37
CA PHE A 43 -1.35 8.24 9.40
C PHE A 43 -1.89 8.88 10.69
N ALA A 44 -1.21 9.92 11.19
CA ALA A 44 -1.61 10.59 12.43
C ALA A 44 -3.00 11.24 12.32
N ARG A 45 -3.31 11.84 11.17
CA ARG A 45 -4.64 12.42 10.92
C ARG A 45 -5.72 11.35 10.88
N GLN A 46 -5.51 10.27 10.12
CA GLN A 46 -6.51 9.21 10.01
C GLN A 46 -6.68 8.48 11.34
N ALA A 47 -5.60 8.17 12.06
CA ALA A 47 -5.66 7.51 13.36
C ALA A 47 -6.53 8.26 14.38
N LYS A 48 -6.60 9.60 14.31
CA LYS A 48 -7.50 10.43 15.15
C LYS A 48 -8.97 10.35 14.74
N LEU A 49 -9.24 10.09 13.45
CA LEU A 49 -10.60 10.09 12.89
C LEU A 49 -11.28 8.72 12.95
N LEU A 50 -10.51 7.62 12.91
CA LEU A 50 -11.07 6.27 12.82
C LEU A 50 -11.92 5.81 14.03
N PRO A 51 -11.64 6.18 15.29
CA PRO A 51 -12.47 5.73 16.42
C PRO A 51 -13.94 6.14 16.24
N GLY A 52 -14.84 5.16 16.32
CA GLY A 52 -16.28 5.36 16.09
C GLY A 52 -16.68 5.55 14.62
N ARG A 53 -15.75 5.38 13.66
CA ARG A 53 -16.01 5.46 12.21
C ARG A 53 -15.60 4.21 11.45
N ALA A 54 -14.50 3.57 11.83
CA ALA A 54 -14.08 2.27 11.29
C ALA A 54 -14.67 1.13 12.12
N CYS A 55 -14.79 -0.05 11.52
CA CYS A 55 -15.17 -1.26 12.25
C CYS A 55 -14.08 -1.68 13.25
N ASP A 56 -14.50 -2.40 14.30
CA ASP A 56 -13.60 -2.84 15.36
C ASP A 56 -12.52 -3.79 14.81
N GLU A 57 -12.85 -4.64 13.84
CA GLU A 57 -11.89 -5.55 13.21
C GLU A 57 -10.74 -4.79 12.54
N PHE A 58 -11.03 -3.66 11.89
CA PHE A 58 -10.00 -2.82 11.27
C PHE A 58 -9.10 -2.20 12.34
N LEU A 59 -9.70 -1.64 13.41
CA LEU A 59 -8.95 -1.00 14.50
C LEU A 59 -8.02 -1.98 15.21
N GLU A 60 -8.55 -3.16 15.55
CA GLU A 60 -7.79 -4.24 16.16
C GLU A 60 -6.68 -4.75 15.26
N ALA A 61 -6.98 -5.02 13.99
CA ALA A 61 -6.01 -5.58 13.07
C ALA A 61 -4.89 -4.59 12.75
N LYS A 62 -5.21 -3.29 12.62
CA LYS A 62 -4.20 -2.21 12.50
C LYS A 62 -3.27 -2.18 13.71
N GLN A 63 -3.80 -2.36 14.92
CA GLN A 63 -2.99 -2.38 16.14
C GLN A 63 -2.09 -3.62 16.20
N LYS A 64 -2.66 -4.82 15.97
CA LYS A 64 -1.93 -6.09 16.00
C LYS A 64 -0.84 -6.17 14.94
N LEU A 65 -1.12 -5.64 13.74
CA LEU A 65 -0.17 -5.65 12.64
C LEU A 65 1.01 -4.71 12.89
N GLU A 66 0.87 -3.67 13.73
CA GLU A 66 1.84 -2.57 13.87
C GLU A 66 2.15 -1.90 12.52
N LEU A 67 1.10 -1.57 11.74
CA LEU A 67 1.18 -1.24 10.30
C LEU A 67 2.41 -0.39 9.89
N SER A 68 2.71 0.66 10.64
CA SER A 68 3.95 1.45 10.49
C SER A 68 4.55 1.76 11.86
N ARG A 69 5.88 1.71 11.95
CA ARG A 69 6.67 2.13 13.13
C ARG A 69 7.19 3.57 13.02
N SER A 70 7.12 4.14 11.82
CA SER A 70 7.34 5.54 11.42
C SER A 70 7.59 5.52 9.91
N GLY A 71 7.02 6.48 9.17
CA GLY A 71 7.19 6.62 7.74
C GLY A 71 6.56 5.50 6.92
N ILE A 72 6.75 5.58 5.60
CA ILE A 72 6.30 4.55 4.63
C ILE A 72 6.83 3.17 5.07
N PRO A 73 5.97 2.14 5.19
CA PRO A 73 6.40 0.80 5.56
C PRO A 73 7.32 0.15 4.53
N ASP A 74 8.37 -0.53 5.03
CA ASP A 74 9.12 -1.51 4.24
C ASP A 74 8.24 -2.75 4.03
N PHE A 75 7.95 -3.08 2.77
CA PHE A 75 7.05 -4.18 2.44
C PHE A 75 7.62 -5.54 2.81
N ALA A 76 8.94 -5.71 2.87
CA ALA A 76 9.55 -6.96 3.32
C ALA A 76 9.30 -7.17 4.82
N ASP A 77 9.49 -6.14 5.64
CA ASP A 77 9.19 -6.19 7.08
C ASP A 77 7.69 -6.35 7.34
N LEU A 78 6.85 -5.57 6.65
CA LEU A 78 5.40 -5.65 6.79
C LEU A 78 4.87 -7.02 6.37
N SER A 79 5.37 -7.58 5.27
CA SER A 79 5.02 -8.92 4.81
C SER A 79 5.44 -10.01 5.78
N ARG A 80 6.60 -9.87 6.44
CA ARG A 80 7.02 -10.82 7.48
C ARG A 80 6.03 -10.84 8.65
N ARG A 81 5.58 -9.68 9.11
CA ARG A 81 4.60 -9.56 10.21
C ARG A 81 3.22 -10.08 9.79
N LEU A 82 2.73 -9.65 8.63
CA LEU A 82 1.44 -10.08 8.09
C LEU A 82 1.42 -11.59 7.80
N GLY A 83 2.50 -12.11 7.22
CA GLY A 83 2.66 -13.52 6.90
C GLY A 83 2.61 -14.42 8.13
N ALA A 84 3.19 -13.98 9.25
CA ALA A 84 3.10 -14.70 10.52
C ALA A 84 1.66 -14.79 11.08
N MET A 85 0.75 -13.89 10.67
CA MET A 85 -0.63 -13.85 11.15
C MET A 85 -1.58 -14.66 10.24
N THR A 86 -1.49 -14.48 8.92
CA THR A 86 -2.47 -15.01 7.96
C THR A 86 -1.85 -15.62 6.71
N GLY A 87 -0.52 -15.63 6.60
CA GLY A 87 0.20 -16.06 5.39
C GLY A 87 0.11 -15.08 4.23
N TRP A 88 -0.42 -13.87 4.44
CA TRP A 88 -0.46 -12.82 3.42
C TRP A 88 0.83 -12.02 3.37
N SER A 89 1.14 -11.50 2.18
CA SER A 89 2.26 -10.59 1.94
C SER A 89 1.78 -9.37 1.14
N VAL A 90 2.53 -8.27 1.25
CA VAL A 90 2.32 -7.07 0.44
C VAL A 90 3.44 -7.01 -0.60
N VAL A 91 3.09 -6.82 -1.87
CA VAL A 91 4.06 -6.73 -2.96
C VAL A 91 3.99 -5.37 -3.64
N PRO A 92 5.12 -4.70 -3.89
CA PRO A 92 5.12 -3.38 -4.49
C PRO A 92 4.81 -3.46 -5.98
N VAL A 93 3.90 -2.62 -6.43
CA VAL A 93 3.60 -2.39 -7.85
C VAL A 93 3.77 -0.92 -8.20
N ALA A 94 4.03 -0.64 -9.47
CA ALA A 94 4.21 0.74 -9.93
C ALA A 94 2.93 1.58 -9.81
N GLY A 95 1.75 0.94 -9.80
CA GLY A 95 0.44 1.59 -9.80
C GLY A 95 -0.62 0.53 -10.10
N LEU A 96 -1.67 0.91 -10.84
CA LEU A 96 -2.66 -0.05 -11.33
C LEU A 96 -2.02 -1.12 -12.21
N ILE A 97 -2.38 -2.37 -11.98
CA ILE A 97 -1.96 -3.55 -12.76
C ILE A 97 -3.18 -4.18 -13.46
N PRO A 98 -3.00 -4.97 -14.52
CA PRO A 98 -4.12 -5.67 -15.17
C PRO A 98 -4.88 -6.57 -14.20
N ASP A 99 -6.19 -6.69 -14.41
CA ASP A 99 -7.10 -7.45 -13.54
C ASP A 99 -6.64 -8.88 -13.32
N ASP A 100 -6.28 -9.62 -14.39
CA ASP A 100 -5.79 -11.00 -14.28
C ASP A 100 -4.59 -11.14 -13.33
N ALA A 101 -3.66 -10.16 -13.37
CA ALA A 101 -2.50 -10.15 -12.49
C ALA A 101 -2.90 -9.78 -11.05
N PHE A 102 -3.83 -8.85 -10.88
CA PHE A 102 -4.36 -8.47 -9.57
C PHE A 102 -5.03 -9.66 -8.87
N PHE A 103 -5.94 -10.36 -9.57
CA PHE A 103 -6.63 -11.51 -9.03
C PHE A 103 -5.69 -12.69 -8.77
N ASP A 104 -4.70 -12.94 -9.63
CA ASP A 104 -3.66 -13.96 -9.39
C ASP A 104 -2.86 -13.67 -8.11
N HIS A 105 -2.48 -12.41 -7.86
CA HIS A 105 -1.84 -12.04 -6.59
C HIS A 105 -2.76 -12.36 -5.39
N LEU A 106 -4.02 -11.95 -5.43
CA LEU A 106 -4.97 -12.21 -4.34
C LEU A 106 -5.18 -13.71 -4.11
N ALA A 107 -5.31 -14.51 -5.18
CA ALA A 107 -5.47 -15.96 -5.11
C ALA A 107 -4.29 -16.64 -4.40
N ASN A 108 -3.11 -16.03 -4.46
CA ASN A 108 -1.86 -16.48 -3.86
C ASN A 108 -1.47 -15.72 -2.58
N ARG A 109 -2.42 -15.03 -1.93
CA ARG A 109 -2.22 -14.26 -0.69
C ARG A 109 -1.15 -13.17 -0.80
N ARG A 110 -1.06 -12.55 -1.97
CA ARG A 110 -0.20 -11.40 -2.24
C ARG A 110 -1.12 -10.21 -2.48
N PHE A 111 -0.92 -9.12 -1.74
CA PHE A 111 -1.66 -7.88 -1.97
C PHE A 111 -0.77 -6.91 -2.75
N PRO A 112 -1.07 -6.62 -4.02
CA PRO A 112 -0.32 -5.66 -4.81
C PRO A 112 -0.67 -4.25 -4.33
N ALA A 113 0.33 -3.51 -3.86
CA ALA A 113 0.17 -2.14 -3.37
C ALA A 113 1.08 -1.18 -4.14
N GLY A 114 0.54 -0.05 -4.56
CA GLY A 114 1.28 1.06 -5.14
C GLY A 114 2.39 1.52 -4.20
N ALA A 115 3.60 1.72 -4.72
CA ALA A 115 4.76 2.06 -3.88
C ALA A 115 5.01 3.57 -3.74
N PHE A 116 4.44 4.43 -4.59
CA PHE A 116 4.66 5.88 -4.47
C PHE A 116 3.76 6.50 -3.38
N ILE A 117 4.18 7.60 -2.77
CA ILE A 117 3.35 8.43 -1.89
C ILE A 117 2.90 9.69 -2.64
N ARG A 118 1.63 10.10 -2.47
CA ARG A 118 1.09 11.32 -3.07
C ARG A 118 1.96 12.57 -2.84
N PRO A 119 2.01 13.53 -3.78
CA PRO A 119 2.74 14.78 -3.60
C PRO A 119 2.10 15.67 -2.52
N GLU A 120 2.87 16.61 -1.98
CA GLU A 120 2.39 17.57 -0.97
C GLU A 120 1.17 18.37 -1.44
N SER A 121 1.14 18.75 -2.72
CA SER A 121 0.03 19.50 -3.33
C SER A 121 -1.29 18.73 -3.37
N GLU A 122 -1.25 17.40 -3.23
CA GLU A 122 -2.41 16.50 -3.27
C GLU A 122 -2.56 15.72 -1.95
N LEU A 123 -1.98 16.22 -0.86
CA LEU A 123 -1.99 15.52 0.43
C LEU A 123 -3.42 15.19 0.90
N GLU A 124 -4.32 16.17 0.78
CA GLU A 124 -5.72 16.06 1.19
C GLU A 124 -6.50 15.05 0.35
N TYR A 125 -6.21 14.96 -0.96
CA TYR A 125 -6.91 14.11 -1.90
C TYR A 125 -6.06 13.87 -3.14
N LEU A 126 -5.90 12.61 -3.50
CA LEU A 126 -5.28 12.13 -4.74
C LEU A 126 -6.30 11.20 -5.41
N GLN A 127 -6.46 11.33 -6.73
CA GLN A 127 -7.40 10.51 -7.50
C GLN A 127 -6.92 9.06 -7.69
N GLU A 128 -5.61 8.85 -7.80
CA GLU A 128 -4.99 7.54 -8.01
C GLU A 128 -4.65 6.86 -6.67
N PRO A 129 -4.68 5.52 -6.56
CA PRO A 129 -4.22 4.84 -5.36
C PRO A 129 -2.71 5.00 -5.19
N ASP A 130 -2.30 5.54 -4.05
CA ASP A 130 -0.91 5.60 -3.60
C ASP A 130 -0.65 4.59 -2.47
N VAL A 131 0.60 4.51 -2.02
CA VAL A 131 1.01 3.61 -0.93
C VAL A 131 0.18 3.82 0.33
N PHE A 132 -0.25 5.06 0.61
CA PHE A 132 -1.10 5.31 1.76
C PHE A 132 -2.50 4.72 1.58
N HIS A 133 -3.15 4.91 0.42
CA HIS A 133 -4.43 4.28 0.14
C HIS A 133 -4.35 2.75 0.32
N ASP A 134 -3.39 2.12 -0.33
CA ASP A 134 -3.28 0.66 -0.36
C ASP A 134 -2.91 0.09 1.01
N VAL A 135 -1.84 0.61 1.61
CA VAL A 135 -1.28 0.04 2.85
C VAL A 135 -2.07 0.46 4.08
N PHE A 136 -2.57 1.69 4.15
CA PHE A 136 -3.41 2.10 5.29
C PHE A 136 -4.85 1.60 5.15
N GLY A 137 -5.42 1.65 3.95
CA GLY A 137 -6.83 1.35 3.72
C GLY A 137 -7.15 -0.14 3.71
N HIS A 138 -6.31 -0.97 3.09
CA HIS A 138 -6.66 -2.38 2.82
C HIS A 138 -5.89 -3.36 3.68
N VAL A 139 -4.56 -3.16 3.80
CA VAL A 139 -3.67 -4.15 4.44
C VAL A 139 -4.05 -4.50 5.89
N PRO A 140 -4.56 -3.58 6.76
CA PRO A 140 -4.94 -3.95 8.12
C PRO A 140 -5.93 -5.12 8.18
N LEU A 141 -6.95 -5.16 7.31
CA LEU A 141 -7.92 -6.26 7.35
C LEU A 141 -7.35 -7.59 6.89
N LEU A 142 -6.21 -7.63 6.17
CA LEU A 142 -5.52 -8.87 5.84
C LEU A 142 -4.93 -9.57 7.07
N ALA A 143 -4.77 -8.86 8.20
CA ALA A 143 -4.42 -9.46 9.48
C ALA A 143 -5.63 -10.09 10.21
N ASN A 144 -6.86 -9.90 9.71
CA ASN A 144 -8.04 -10.62 10.19
C ASN A 144 -8.22 -11.94 9.40
N PRO A 145 -8.18 -13.12 10.03
CA PRO A 145 -8.24 -14.42 9.32
C PRO A 145 -9.50 -14.66 8.49
N THR A 146 -10.64 -14.07 8.88
CA THR A 146 -11.90 -14.19 8.14
C THR A 146 -11.82 -13.37 6.86
N TYR A 147 -11.42 -12.10 6.97
CA TYR A 147 -11.28 -11.23 5.80
C TYR A 147 -10.16 -11.71 4.86
N ALA A 148 -9.03 -12.13 5.41
CA ALA A 148 -7.91 -12.70 4.65
C ALA A 148 -8.33 -13.89 3.78
N ARG A 149 -9.14 -14.80 4.31
CA ARG A 149 -9.65 -15.95 3.54
C ARG A 149 -10.71 -15.55 2.52
N PHE A 150 -11.56 -14.57 2.86
CA PHE A 150 -12.51 -14.00 1.92
C PHE A 150 -11.79 -13.43 0.70
N LEU A 151 -10.75 -12.61 0.91
CA LEU A 151 -10.03 -11.97 -0.19
C LEU A 151 -9.23 -12.98 -1.04
N GLU A 152 -8.71 -14.04 -0.43
CA GLU A 152 -8.06 -15.14 -1.17
C GLU A 152 -9.09 -15.85 -2.07
N SER A 153 -10.29 -16.09 -1.54
CA SER A 153 -11.38 -16.72 -2.30
C SER A 153 -11.89 -15.82 -3.42
N TYR A 154 -11.93 -14.50 -3.17
CA TYR A 154 -12.24 -13.50 -4.19
C TYR A 154 -11.20 -13.52 -5.32
N GLY A 155 -9.90 -13.56 -5.00
CA GLY A 155 -8.83 -13.74 -5.98
C GLY A 155 -8.98 -14.99 -6.84
N LYS A 156 -9.33 -16.13 -6.22
CA LYS A 156 -9.56 -17.40 -6.95
C LYS A 156 -10.81 -17.39 -7.83
N GLY A 157 -11.74 -16.46 -7.58
CA GLY A 157 -12.97 -16.32 -8.34
C GLY A 157 -12.77 -15.61 -9.69
N GLY A 158 -11.78 -14.71 -9.77
CA GLY A 158 -11.58 -13.82 -10.91
C GLY A 158 -12.51 -12.62 -10.91
#